data_AF-A0A960D5R8-F1
#
_entry.id   AF-A0A960D5R8-F1
#
_cell.length_a   1.000
_cell.length_b   1.000
_cell.length_c   1.000
_cell.angle_alpha   90.00
_cell.angle_beta   90.00
_cell.angle_gamma   90.00
#
_symmetry.space_group_name_H-M   'P 1'
#
loop_
_entity.id
_entity.type
_entity.pdbx_description
1 polymer ?
#
loop_
_entity_poly.entity_id
_entity_poly.type
_entity_poly.pdbx_seq_one_letter_code
_entity_poly.pdbx_strand_id
1 'polypeptide(L)'
;MALHVHRAERTDLLADGLGALLATPQPDPFAEELVVVPARGVERWLSQRLSHVLGRGSGADGVCAGVAFRSPASLIAEITGTRDDDPWSPDAMVWPLLAVVDSHLDEAWCRTLATHLGHFAAGEEAELRRGRR
;
A
#
# COMPACT_ATOMS: atom_id res chain seq x y z
N MET A 1 15.42 -15.89 -15.24
CA MET A 1 14.55 -15.92 -14.05
C MET A 1 13.14 -16.25 -14.52
N ALA A 2 12.47 -17.20 -13.88
CA ALA A 2 11.11 -17.60 -14.27
C ALA A 2 10.09 -16.95 -13.33
N LEU A 3 8.95 -16.52 -13.88
CA LEU A 3 7.79 -16.11 -13.10
C LEU A 3 6.86 -17.32 -12.96
N HIS A 4 6.65 -17.77 -11.72
CA HIS A 4 5.72 -18.85 -11.43
C HIS A 4 4.37 -18.26 -11.01
N VAL A 5 3.30 -18.68 -11.68
CA VAL A 5 1.93 -18.25 -11.35
C VAL A 5 1.16 -19.46 -10.82
N HIS A 6 0.77 -19.40 -9.55
CA HIS A 6 -0.05 -20.40 -8.89
C HIS A 6 -1.51 -19.93 -8.88
N ARG A 7 -2.44 -20.80 -9.30
CA ARG A 7 -3.89 -20.54 -9.21
C ARG A 7 -4.56 -21.59 -8.33
N ALA A 8 -5.55 -21.17 -7.57
CA ALA A 8 -6.45 -22.07 -6.86
C ALA A 8 -7.84 -21.44 -6.76
N GLU A 9 -8.86 -22.26 -6.53
CA GLU A 9 -10.24 -21.80 -6.35
C GLU A 9 -10.46 -21.15 -4.99
N ARG A 10 -9.55 -21.37 -4.04
CA ARG A 10 -9.61 -20.81 -2.69
C ARG A 10 -8.23 -20.33 -2.24
N THR A 11 -8.21 -19.22 -1.51
CA THR A 11 -6.97 -18.59 -1.02
C THR A 11 -6.23 -19.46 -0.01
N ASP A 12 -6.93 -20.28 0.77
CA ASP A 12 -6.29 -21.13 1.77
C ASP A 12 -5.42 -22.23 1.15
N LEU A 13 -5.79 -22.74 -0.04
CA LEU A 13 -4.96 -23.66 -0.82
C LEU A 13 -3.66 -23.01 -1.31
N LEU A 14 -3.72 -21.73 -1.71
CA LEU A 14 -2.52 -20.96 -2.08
C LEU A 14 -1.63 -20.73 -0.86
N ALA A 15 -2.23 -20.45 0.31
CA ALA A 15 -1.48 -20.28 1.54
C ALA A 15 -0.80 -21.58 2.01
N ASP A 16 -1.43 -22.74 1.83
CA ASP A 16 -0.82 -24.04 2.12
C ASP A 16 0.35 -24.33 1.17
N GLY A 17 0.18 -24.02 -0.13
CA GLY A 17 1.27 -24.11 -1.11
C GLY A 17 2.44 -23.19 -0.77
N LEU A 18 2.17 -21.96 -0.33
CA LEU A 18 3.20 -21.04 0.16
C LEU A 18 3.90 -21.59 1.40
N GLY A 19 3.14 -22.15 2.36
CA GLY A 19 3.73 -22.79 3.53
C GLY A 19 4.66 -23.95 3.18
N ALA A 20 4.33 -24.76 2.18
CA ALA A 20 5.20 -25.81 1.69
C ALA A 20 6.49 -25.25 1.02
N LEU A 21 6.39 -24.13 0.31
CA LEU A 21 7.54 -23.46 -0.30
C LEU A 21 8.49 -22.89 0.75
N LEU A 22 7.95 -22.25 1.79
CA LEU A 22 8.70 -21.65 2.88
C LEU A 22 9.21 -22.65 3.94
N ALA A 23 8.77 -23.92 3.88
CA ALA A 23 9.20 -24.95 4.81
C ALA A 23 10.68 -25.35 4.62
N THR A 24 11.27 -25.03 3.47
CA THR A 24 12.71 -25.19 3.26
C THR A 24 13.41 -23.89 3.65
N PRO A 25 14.19 -23.87 4.74
CA PRO A 25 14.83 -22.64 5.21
C PRO A 25 15.92 -22.16 4.25
N GLN A 26 16.17 -20.86 4.25
CA GLN A 26 17.28 -20.27 3.51
C GLN A 26 18.64 -20.72 4.09
N PRO A 27 19.73 -20.70 3.29
CA PRO A 27 21.06 -21.02 3.77
C PRO A 27 21.57 -20.07 4.86
N ASP A 28 21.18 -18.79 4.81
CA ASP A 28 21.47 -17.80 5.84
C ASP A 28 20.35 -17.80 6.89
N PRO A 29 20.64 -18.10 8.17
CA PRO A 29 19.64 -18.13 9.22
C PRO A 29 19.02 -16.77 9.55
N PHE A 30 19.61 -15.66 9.10
CA PHE A 30 19.07 -14.30 9.30
C PHE A 30 18.40 -13.73 8.05
N ALA A 31 18.43 -14.44 6.92
CA ALA A 31 17.75 -14.00 5.72
C ALA A 31 16.23 -14.11 5.90
N GLU A 32 15.52 -13.04 5.56
CA GLU A 32 14.07 -12.99 5.62
C GLU A 32 13.45 -13.35 4.26
N GLU A 33 12.35 -14.10 4.30
CA GLU A 33 11.50 -14.36 3.15
C GLU A 33 10.57 -13.16 2.90
N LEU A 34 10.53 -12.65 1.66
CA LEU A 34 9.66 -11.53 1.30
C LEU A 34 8.29 -12.04 0.83
N VAL A 35 7.23 -11.63 1.52
CA VAL A 35 5.84 -11.94 1.11
C VAL A 35 5.05 -10.66 0.92
N VAL A 36 4.56 -10.45 -0.30
CA VAL A 36 3.76 -9.27 -0.65
C VAL A 36 2.26 -9.55 -0.45
N VAL A 37 1.59 -8.72 0.34
CA VAL A 37 0.17 -8.85 0.69
C VAL A 37 -0.58 -7.54 0.46
N PRO A 38 -1.85 -7.58 0.03
CA PRO A 38 -2.58 -6.36 -0.34
C PRO A 38 -3.03 -5.52 0.86
N ALA A 39 -3.19 -6.13 2.03
CA ALA A 39 -3.70 -5.47 3.22
C ALA A 39 -3.27 -6.19 4.51
N ARG A 40 -3.24 -5.44 5.62
CA ARG A 40 -2.90 -5.96 6.96
C ARG A 40 -3.79 -7.12 7.44
N GLY A 41 -5.05 -7.16 6.98
CA GLY A 41 -5.95 -8.28 7.30
C GLY A 41 -5.46 -9.61 6.71
N VAL A 42 -4.97 -9.59 5.47
CA VAL A 42 -4.42 -10.76 4.77
C VAL A 42 -3.08 -11.15 5.39
N GLU A 43 -2.24 -10.18 5.71
CA GLU A 43 -0.99 -10.38 6.46
C GLU A 43 -1.22 -11.16 7.75
N ARG A 44 -2.12 -10.65 8.61
CA ARG A 44 -2.41 -11.26 9.92
C ARG A 44 -2.95 -12.68 9.76
N TRP A 45 -3.90 -12.87 8.84
CA TRP A 45 -4.47 -14.18 8.56
C TRP A 45 -3.41 -15.16 8.06
N LEU A 46 -2.54 -14.72 7.14
CA LEU A 46 -1.51 -15.56 6.55
C LEU A 46 -0.43 -15.91 7.58
N SER A 47 0.05 -14.95 8.37
CA SER A 47 1.00 -15.19 9.45
C SER A 47 0.49 -16.23 10.46
N GLN A 48 -0.78 -16.11 10.89
CA GLN A 48 -1.41 -17.09 11.78
C GLN A 48 -1.56 -18.47 11.13
N ARG A 49 -1.93 -18.52 9.85
CA ARG A 49 -2.04 -19.81 9.15
C ARG A 49 -0.69 -20.48 9.01
N LEU A 50 0.34 -19.73 8.63
CA LEU A 50 1.70 -20.22 8.45
C LEU A 50 2.31 -20.70 9.77
N SER A 51 2.01 -20.07 10.92
CA SER A 51 2.52 -20.53 12.21
C SER A 51 2.05 -21.92 12.62
N HIS A 52 0.95 -22.43 12.04
CA HIS A 52 0.52 -23.81 12.29
C HIS A 52 1.31 -24.87 11.51
N VAL A 53 2.11 -24.44 10.53
CA VAL A 53 2.81 -25.32 9.59
C VAL A 53 4.33 -25.14 9.67
N LEU A 54 4.81 -23.91 9.80
CA LEU A 54 6.23 -23.58 9.84
C LEU A 54 6.84 -23.77 11.23
N GLY A 55 8.07 -24.28 11.29
CA GLY A 55 8.83 -24.42 12.54
C GLY A 55 8.25 -25.44 13.54
N ARG A 56 7.23 -26.20 13.16
CA ARG A 56 6.60 -27.19 14.04
C ARG A 56 7.42 -28.48 14.14
N GLY A 57 7.50 -29.05 15.34
CA GLY A 57 8.00 -30.40 15.55
C GLY A 57 6.90 -31.46 15.32
N SER A 58 6.77 -32.41 16.24
CA SER A 58 5.63 -33.34 16.26
C SER A 58 4.35 -32.74 16.87
N GLY A 59 4.41 -31.50 17.34
CA GLY A 59 3.31 -30.80 18.00
C GLY A 59 2.69 -29.67 17.17
N ALA A 60 1.94 -28.80 17.85
CA ALA A 60 1.37 -27.57 17.30
C ALA A 60 2.11 -26.33 17.82
N ASP A 61 3.44 -26.40 17.85
CA ASP A 61 4.38 -25.43 18.42
C ASP A 61 5.08 -24.57 17.36
N GLY A 62 4.51 -24.49 16.16
CA GLY A 62 5.09 -23.74 15.05
C GLY A 62 5.01 -22.21 15.21
N VAL A 63 5.78 -21.52 14.37
CA VAL A 63 5.88 -20.06 14.35
C VAL A 63 6.10 -19.54 12.93
N CYS A 64 5.47 -18.42 12.60
CA CYS A 64 5.77 -17.66 11.39
C CYS A 64 6.80 -16.58 11.76
N ALA A 65 8.08 -16.85 11.53
CA ALA A 65 9.20 -15.94 11.79
C ALA A 65 10.12 -15.85 10.57
N GLY A 66 10.92 -14.78 10.50
CA GLY A 66 11.81 -14.54 9.36
C GLY A 66 11.06 -14.28 8.05
N VAL A 67 9.84 -13.71 8.13
CA VAL A 67 9.04 -13.34 6.96
C VAL A 67 8.76 -11.85 7.00
N ALA A 68 9.27 -11.11 6.01
CA ALA A 68 9.01 -9.71 5.81
C ALA A 68 7.73 -9.54 4.97
N PHE A 69 6.64 -9.14 5.63
CA PHE A 69 5.40 -8.80 4.93
C PHE A 69 5.43 -7.34 4.43
N ARG A 70 5.13 -7.15 3.15
CA ARG A 70 5.13 -5.82 2.51
C ARG A 70 3.87 -5.61 1.67
N SER A 71 3.46 -4.36 1.51
CA SER A 71 2.43 -4.01 0.53
C SER A 71 3.05 -3.86 -0.87
N PRO A 72 2.28 -4.10 -1.95
CA PRO A 72 2.76 -3.84 -3.31
C PRO A 72 3.31 -2.42 -3.49
N ALA A 73 2.59 -1.42 -2.98
CA ALA A 73 3.01 -0.01 -3.08
C ALA A 73 4.35 0.24 -2.36
N SER A 74 4.54 -0.34 -1.18
CA SER A 74 5.79 -0.19 -0.41
C SER A 74 6.97 -0.86 -1.11
N LEU A 75 6.77 -2.02 -1.73
CA LEU A 75 7.81 -2.71 -2.49
C LEU A 75 8.16 -1.94 -3.78
N ILE A 76 7.14 -1.45 -4.51
CA ILE A 76 7.36 -0.65 -5.71
C ILE A 76 8.15 0.60 -5.37
N ALA A 77 7.76 1.36 -4.33
CA ALA A 77 8.45 2.58 -3.92
C ALA A 77 9.91 2.34 -3.53
N GLU A 78 10.22 1.19 -2.92
CA GLU A 78 11.60 0.79 -2.63
C GLU A 78 12.39 0.49 -3.90
N ILE A 79 11.82 -0.29 -4.82
CA ILE A 79 12.45 -0.64 -6.10
C ILE A 79 12.68 0.60 -6.97
N THR A 80 11.75 1.56 -6.96
CA THR A 80 11.84 2.80 -7.73
C THR A 80 12.61 3.91 -7.02
N GLY A 81 13.05 3.70 -5.77
CA GLY A 81 13.76 4.70 -4.98
C GLY A 81 12.92 5.91 -4.57
N THR A 82 11.59 5.80 -4.62
CA THR A 82 10.65 6.88 -4.28
C THR A 82 10.09 6.74 -2.87
N ARG A 83 10.61 5.82 -2.05
CA ARG A 83 10.09 5.55 -0.71
C ARG A 83 10.11 6.80 0.20
N ASP A 84 11.21 7.54 0.19
CA ASP A 84 11.41 8.68 1.08
C ASP A 84 11.05 10.00 0.38
N ASP A 85 11.27 10.08 -0.94
CA ASP A 85 11.06 11.28 -1.76
C ASP A 85 10.10 11.00 -2.94
N ASP A 86 8.84 10.65 -2.66
CA ASP A 86 7.80 10.57 -3.70
C ASP A 86 7.14 11.96 -3.90
N PRO A 87 7.47 12.69 -4.99
CA PRO A 87 6.86 13.99 -5.27
C PRO A 87 5.37 13.89 -5.59
N TRP A 88 4.88 12.69 -5.89
CA TRP A 88 3.49 12.40 -6.19
C TRP A 88 2.72 11.79 -5.01
N SER A 89 3.35 11.70 -3.84
CA SER A 89 2.64 11.27 -2.63
C SER A 89 1.55 12.28 -2.28
N PRO A 90 0.43 11.84 -1.69
CA PRO A 90 -0.64 12.75 -1.27
C PRO A 90 -0.12 13.90 -0.40
N ASP A 91 0.75 13.60 0.57
CA ASP A 91 1.31 14.61 1.47
C ASP A 91 2.19 15.63 0.74
N ALA A 92 3.01 15.20 -0.23
CA ALA A 92 3.84 16.10 -1.03
C ALA A 92 3.02 16.93 -2.03
N MET A 93 1.94 16.38 -2.57
CA MET A 93 1.14 17.01 -3.64
C MET A 93 0.20 18.11 -3.15
N VAL A 94 -0.21 18.11 -1.88
CA VAL A 94 -1.21 19.06 -1.35
C VAL A 94 -0.84 20.51 -1.67
N TRP A 95 0.35 20.96 -1.31
CA TRP A 95 0.75 22.37 -1.49
C TRP A 95 1.00 22.76 -2.95
N PRO A 96 1.74 21.96 -3.77
CA PRO A 96 1.86 22.22 -5.20
C PRO A 96 0.51 22.29 -5.91
N LEU A 97 -0.44 21.39 -5.58
CA LEU A 97 -1.77 21.42 -6.18
C LEU A 97 -2.54 22.68 -5.79
N LEU A 98 -2.50 23.09 -4.53
CA LEU A 98 -3.14 24.34 -4.09
C LEU A 98 -2.56 25.55 -4.83
N ALA A 99 -1.24 25.62 -4.99
CA ALA A 99 -0.60 26.71 -5.73
C ALA A 99 -0.99 26.74 -7.22
N VAL A 100 -1.10 25.55 -7.85
CA VAL A 100 -1.59 25.43 -9.23
C VAL A 100 -3.05 25.88 -9.32
N VAL A 101 -3.91 25.44 -8.41
CA VAL A 101 -5.33 25.85 -8.38
C VAL A 101 -5.43 27.36 -8.26
N ASP A 102 -4.72 27.97 -7.31
CA ASP A 102 -4.74 29.41 -7.06
C ASP A 102 -4.27 30.24 -8.25
N SER A 103 -3.27 29.76 -8.98
CA SER A 103 -2.73 30.46 -10.15
C SER A 103 -3.64 30.39 -11.38
N HIS A 104 -4.66 29.53 -11.38
CA HIS A 104 -5.47 29.21 -12.57
C HIS A 104 -6.99 29.28 -12.34
N LEU A 105 -7.47 29.92 -11.28
CA LEU A 105 -8.92 30.00 -10.99
C LEU A 105 -9.75 30.68 -12.08
N ASP A 106 -9.14 31.55 -12.88
CA ASP A 106 -9.78 32.23 -14.00
C ASP A 106 -9.80 31.41 -15.31
N GLU A 107 -9.07 30.29 -15.34
CA GLU A 107 -9.00 29.44 -16.52
C GLU A 107 -10.30 28.67 -16.77
N ALA A 108 -10.63 28.48 -18.06
CA ALA A 108 -11.87 27.83 -18.45
C ALA A 108 -12.02 26.40 -17.88
N TRP A 109 -10.92 25.66 -17.79
CA TRP A 109 -10.90 24.29 -17.25
C TRP A 109 -11.08 24.24 -15.72
N CYS A 110 -10.74 25.32 -15.01
CA CYS A 110 -10.84 25.39 -13.55
C CYS A 110 -12.20 25.93 -13.07
N ARG A 111 -13.07 26.39 -13.99
CA ARG A 111 -14.32 27.09 -13.68
C ARG A 111 -15.22 26.38 -12.64
N THR A 112 -15.37 25.06 -12.74
CA THR A 112 -16.18 24.28 -11.79
C THR A 112 -15.60 24.33 -10.38
N LEU A 113 -14.29 24.14 -10.26
CA LEU A 113 -13.57 24.21 -8.99
C LEU A 113 -13.58 25.64 -8.44
N ALA A 114 -13.27 26.64 -9.26
CA ALA A 114 -13.31 28.06 -8.89
C ALA A 114 -14.69 28.49 -8.38
N THR A 115 -15.77 28.01 -9.01
CA THR A 115 -17.15 28.25 -8.54
C THR A 115 -17.42 27.61 -7.18
N HIS A 116 -16.94 26.38 -6.98
CA HIS A 116 -17.06 25.66 -5.71
C HIS A 116 -16.31 26.38 -4.57
N LEU A 117 -15.14 26.93 -4.87
CA LEU A 117 -14.30 27.71 -3.94
C LEU A 117 -14.81 29.15 -3.74
N GLY A 118 -15.86 29.58 -4.46
CA GLY A 118 -16.45 30.90 -4.33
C GLY A 118 -15.67 32.03 -5.01
N HIS A 119 -14.79 31.71 -5.96
CA HIS A 119 -13.97 32.69 -6.69
C HIS A 119 -14.81 33.77 -7.39
N PHE A 120 -15.97 33.40 -7.92
CA PHE A 120 -16.90 34.30 -8.61
C PHE A 120 -18.07 34.80 -7.74
N ALA A 121 -18.09 34.45 -6.44
CA ALA A 121 -19.14 34.86 -5.51
C ALA A 121 -18.79 36.19 -4.82
N ALA A 122 -19.80 36.89 -4.31
CA ALA A 122 -19.63 38.14 -3.55
C ALA A 122 -20.34 38.07 -2.18
N GLY A 123 -19.93 38.92 -1.24
CA GLY A 123 -20.54 39.02 0.09
C GLY A 123 -20.32 37.78 0.96
N GLU A 124 -21.26 37.51 1.87
CA GLU A 124 -21.18 36.43 2.87
C GLU A 124 -21.00 35.04 2.24
N GLU A 125 -21.57 34.81 1.06
CA GLU A 125 -21.44 33.53 0.34
C GLU A 125 -19.99 33.28 -0.12
N ALA A 126 -19.27 34.34 -0.49
CA ALA A 126 -17.86 34.24 -0.86
C ALA A 126 -16.97 33.92 0.36
N GLU A 127 -17.25 34.54 1.50
CA GLU A 127 -16.53 34.29 2.75
C GLU A 127 -16.73 32.84 3.23
N LEU A 128 -17.96 32.35 3.20
CA LEU A 128 -18.28 30.97 3.57
C LEU A 128 -17.56 29.95 2.67
N ARG A 129 -17.54 30.18 1.35
CA ARG A 129 -16.95 29.24 0.39
C ARG A 129 -15.43 29.26 0.38
N ARG A 130 -14.79 30.40 0.67
CA ARG A 130 -13.32 30.51 0.81
C ARG A 130 -12.77 29.70 1.99
N GLY A 131 -13.58 29.44 3.02
CA GLY A 131 -13.22 28.58 4.16
C GLY A 131 -13.14 27.08 3.83
N ARG A 132 -13.37 26.67 2.57
CA ARG A 132 -13.19 25.28 2.08
C ARG A 132 -11.76 24.97 1.65
N ARG A 133 -10.86 25.94 1.78
CA ARG A 133 -9.43 25.84 1.50
C ARG A 133 -8.68 25.32 2.71
#